data_AF-A0A529NUW8-F1
#
_entry.id   AF-A0A529NUW8-F1
#
_cell.length_a   1.000
_cell.length_b   1.000
_cell.length_c   1.000
_cell.angle_alpha   90.00
_cell.angle_beta   90.00
_cell.angle_gamma   90.00
#
_symmetry.space_group_name_H-M   'P 1'
#
loop_
_entity.id
_entity.type
_entity.pdbx_description
1 polymer ?
#
loop_
_entity_poly.entity_id
_entity_poly.type
_entity_poly.pdbx_seq_one_letter_code
_entity_poly.pdbx_strand_id
1 'polypeptide(L)'
;FEMHGPEQAQPIRASDFGITHFGVYTDDIDASVERFEKAGGTPLTAPRAIPYATEKGPGNKVCYCRMPWGTTMEFITTPDRMAYHDQTDLRRWQDEN
;
A
#
# COMPACT_ATOMS: atom_id res chain seq x y z
N PHE A 1 -8.01 -2.20 -15.33
CA PHE A 1 -8.63 -1.43 -16.43
C PHE A 1 -7.92 -0.10 -16.50
N GLU A 2 -7.57 0.37 -17.68
CA GLU A 2 -6.97 1.70 -17.92
C GLU A 2 -7.81 2.40 -18.99
N MET A 3 -7.93 3.73 -18.88
CA MET A 3 -8.64 4.55 -19.86
C MET A 3 -7.64 5.36 -20.65
N HIS A 4 -7.76 5.37 -21.99
CA HIS A 4 -6.95 6.20 -22.87
C HIS A 4 -7.81 7.27 -23.56
N GLY A 5 -7.29 8.49 -23.64
CA GLY A 5 -7.96 9.63 -24.24
C GLY A 5 -7.06 10.41 -25.19
N PRO A 6 -7.61 11.28 -26.07
CA PRO A 6 -6.82 12.09 -26.99
C PRO A 6 -5.89 13.07 -26.26
N GLU A 7 -6.28 13.50 -25.06
CA GLU A 7 -5.46 14.30 -24.14
C GLU A 7 -5.45 13.63 -22.75
N GLN A 8 -4.26 13.41 -22.19
CA GLN A 8 -4.08 12.86 -20.85
C GLN A 8 -2.86 13.49 -20.16
N ALA A 9 -3.04 13.90 -18.90
CA ALA A 9 -1.95 14.38 -18.07
C ALA A 9 -1.07 13.22 -17.60
N GLN A 10 0.18 13.55 -17.26
CA GLN A 10 1.07 12.60 -16.61
C GLN A 10 0.62 12.33 -15.16
N PRO A 11 0.94 11.15 -14.60
CA PRO A 11 0.62 10.81 -13.21
C PRO A 11 1.29 11.78 -12.24
N ILE A 12 0.61 12.12 -11.14
CA ILE A 12 1.19 12.97 -10.10
C ILE A 12 2.19 12.20 -9.23
N ARG A 13 3.17 12.91 -8.66
CA ARG A 13 4.17 12.37 -7.75
C ARG A 13 3.63 12.36 -6.32
N ALA A 14 4.29 11.57 -5.47
CA ALA A 14 3.98 11.54 -4.03
C ALA A 14 4.18 12.90 -3.33
N SER A 15 5.00 13.78 -3.90
CA SER A 15 5.27 15.14 -3.39
C SER A 15 4.28 16.21 -3.88
N ASP A 16 3.39 15.86 -4.80
CA ASP A 16 2.48 16.83 -5.43
C ASP A 16 1.17 16.95 -4.63
N PHE A 17 0.40 18.01 -4.89
CA PHE A 17 -0.92 18.19 -4.29
C PHE A 17 -1.98 17.32 -4.98
N GLY A 18 -2.96 16.83 -4.21
CA GLY A 18 -4.07 16.02 -4.71
C GLY A 18 -4.01 14.57 -4.24
N ILE A 19 -4.70 13.68 -4.96
CA ILE A 19 -4.74 12.23 -4.65
C ILE A 19 -3.47 11.58 -5.19
N THR A 20 -2.48 11.35 -4.31
CA THR A 20 -1.16 10.85 -4.70
C THR A 20 -1.06 9.32 -4.72
N HIS A 21 -1.82 8.64 -3.87
CA HIS A 21 -1.86 7.19 -3.81
C HIS A 21 -3.17 6.70 -3.16
N PHE A 22 -3.43 5.40 -3.33
CA PHE A 22 -4.40 4.67 -2.54
C PHE A 22 -3.67 3.68 -1.66
N GLY A 23 -4.04 3.64 -0.37
CA GLY A 23 -3.61 2.60 0.56
C GLY A 23 -4.72 1.58 0.76
N VAL A 24 -4.40 0.30 0.62
CA VAL A 24 -5.35 -0.81 0.76
C VAL A 24 -4.77 -1.85 1.71
N TYR A 25 -5.58 -2.21 2.71
CA TYR A 25 -5.27 -3.30 3.61
C TYR A 25 -5.46 -4.65 2.90
N THR A 26 -4.60 -5.62 3.21
CA THR A 26 -4.74 -7.00 2.71
C THR A 26 -4.28 -8.01 3.74
N ASP A 27 -4.95 -9.16 3.79
CA ASP A 27 -4.59 -10.26 4.68
C ASP A 27 -3.33 -11.00 4.19
N ASP A 28 -3.17 -11.11 2.87
CA ASP A 28 -2.02 -11.75 2.22
C ASP A 28 -1.38 -10.79 1.21
N ILE A 29 -0.37 -10.08 1.68
CA ILE A 29 0.36 -9.11 0.86
C ILE A 29 1.14 -9.77 -0.28
N ASP A 30 1.64 -10.99 -0.09
CA ASP A 30 2.45 -11.67 -1.08
C ASP A 30 1.54 -12.09 -2.26
N ALA A 31 0.39 -12.71 -1.97
CA ALA A 31 -0.61 -13.04 -2.98
C ALA A 31 -1.22 -11.80 -3.66
N SER A 32 -1.41 -10.70 -2.90
CA SER A 32 -1.96 -9.45 -3.45
C SER A 32 -1.02 -8.79 -4.43
N VAL A 33 0.27 -8.73 -4.09
CA VAL A 33 1.31 -8.18 -4.97
C VAL A 33 1.48 -9.06 -6.22
N GLU A 34 1.48 -10.39 -6.08
CA GLU A 34 1.53 -11.30 -7.23
C GLU A 34 0.33 -11.08 -8.17
N ARG A 35 -0.89 -10.96 -7.61
CA ARG A 35 -2.09 -10.68 -8.41
C ARG A 35 -2.03 -9.32 -9.08
N PHE A 36 -1.48 -8.31 -8.39
CA PHE A 36 -1.29 -6.97 -8.93
C PHE A 36 -0.31 -6.96 -10.11
N GLU A 37 0.81 -7.67 -9.99
CA GLU A 37 1.77 -7.88 -11.09
C GLU A 37 1.12 -8.54 -12.30
N LYS A 38 0.37 -9.64 -12.09
CA LYS A 38 -0.35 -10.33 -13.17
C LYS A 38 -1.39 -9.45 -13.85
N ALA A 39 -1.91 -8.44 -13.16
CA ALA A 39 -2.83 -7.46 -13.71
C ALA A 39 -2.15 -6.30 -14.47
N GLY A 40 -0.81 -6.34 -14.64
CA GLY A 40 -0.01 -5.36 -15.36
C GLY A 40 0.60 -4.27 -14.48
N GLY A 41 0.44 -4.36 -13.16
CA GLY A 41 1.07 -3.45 -12.23
C GLY A 41 2.54 -3.77 -11.96
N THR A 42 3.28 -2.80 -11.43
CA THR A 42 4.71 -2.92 -11.15
C THR A 42 5.01 -2.66 -9.67
N PRO A 43 5.41 -3.66 -8.88
CA PRO A 43 5.92 -3.45 -7.53
C PRO A 43 7.23 -2.65 -7.58
N LEU A 44 7.36 -1.72 -6.64
CA LEU A 44 8.57 -0.90 -6.52
C LEU A 44 9.62 -1.58 -5.64
N THR A 45 9.17 -2.50 -4.80
CA THR A 45 9.96 -3.38 -3.95
C THR A 45 9.23 -4.73 -3.82
N ALA A 46 9.90 -5.75 -3.31
CA ALA A 46 9.19 -6.88 -2.71
C ALA A 46 8.43 -6.43 -1.44
N PRO A 47 7.39 -7.15 -1.00
CA PRO A 47 6.81 -6.97 0.33
C PRO A 47 7.89 -7.02 1.41
N ARG A 48 7.93 -5.99 2.25
CA ARG A 48 8.99 -5.83 3.26
C ARG A 48 8.40 -5.37 4.59
N ALA A 49 9.15 -5.58 5.67
CA ALA A 49 8.75 -5.08 6.99
C ALA A 49 8.47 -3.56 6.95
N ILE A 50 7.44 -3.14 7.71
CA ILE A 50 7.13 -1.72 7.88
C ILE A 50 8.33 -1.03 8.54
N PRO A 51 8.86 0.07 7.96
CA PRO A 51 10.13 0.66 8.42
C PRO A 51 9.95 1.54 9.67
N TYR A 52 8.72 1.80 10.10
CA TYR A 52 8.41 2.66 11.24
C TYR A 52 8.33 1.84 12.53
N ALA A 53 9.09 2.24 13.54
CA ALA A 53 9.17 1.53 14.82
C ALA A 53 7.80 1.39 15.53
N THR A 54 6.91 2.36 15.34
CA THR A 54 5.55 2.40 15.91
C THR A 54 4.63 1.32 15.35
N GLU A 55 4.82 0.93 14.09
CA GLU A 55 3.97 -0.03 13.36
C GLU A 55 4.66 -1.38 13.13
N LYS A 56 5.86 -1.54 13.70
CA LYS A 56 6.66 -2.76 13.55
C LYS A 56 5.96 -3.95 14.19
N GLY A 57 5.97 -5.07 13.48
CA GLY A 57 5.55 -6.40 13.90
C GLY A 57 6.18 -7.45 12.97
N PRO A 58 6.48 -8.68 13.43
CA PRO A 58 7.18 -9.70 12.62
C PRO A 58 6.54 -9.98 11.24
N GLY A 59 5.22 -9.95 11.15
CA GLY A 59 4.39 -10.18 9.97
C GLY A 59 3.82 -8.89 9.36
N ASN A 60 4.07 -7.73 9.97
CA ASN A 60 3.60 -6.45 9.44
C ASN A 60 4.46 -6.05 8.24
N LYS A 61 3.85 -5.97 7.06
CA LYS A 61 4.55 -5.70 5.81
C LYS A 61 3.86 -4.59 5.02
N VAL A 62 4.64 -3.94 4.18
CA VAL A 62 4.21 -2.92 3.22
C VAL A 62 4.84 -3.18 1.86
N CYS A 63 4.12 -2.84 0.80
CA CYS A 63 4.62 -2.84 -0.56
C CYS A 63 4.01 -1.67 -1.35
N TYR A 64 4.86 -0.77 -1.82
CA TYR A 64 4.45 0.24 -2.79
C TYR A 64 4.52 -0.33 -4.20
N CYS A 65 3.47 -0.11 -4.97
CA CYS A 65 3.31 -0.59 -6.33
C CYS A 65 2.86 0.58 -7.23
N ARG A 66 3.02 0.40 -8.53
CA ARG A 66 2.57 1.34 -9.56
C ARG A 66 1.55 0.67 -10.48
N MET A 67 0.40 1.31 -10.61
CA MET A 67 -0.61 0.92 -11.60
C MET A 67 -0.09 1.16 -13.02
N PRO A 68 -0.64 0.49 -14.05
CA PRO A 68 -0.25 0.70 -15.44
C PRO A 68 -0.27 2.18 -15.87
N TRP A 69 -1.30 2.92 -15.43
CA TRP A 69 -1.47 4.36 -15.66
C TRP A 69 -0.71 5.25 -14.67
N GLY A 70 0.20 4.68 -13.87
CA GLY A 70 1.18 5.41 -13.07
C GLY A 70 0.77 5.82 -11.64
N THR A 71 -0.51 5.74 -11.26
CA THR A 71 -0.94 5.98 -9.87
C THR A 71 -0.23 5.02 -8.91
N THR A 72 0.18 5.52 -7.75
CA THR A 72 0.83 4.70 -6.71
C THR A 72 -0.24 3.98 -5.87
N MET A 73 -0.01 2.70 -5.59
CA MET A 73 -0.81 1.86 -4.70
C MET A 73 0.08 1.39 -3.55
N GLU A 74 -0.43 1.41 -2.32
CA GLU A 74 0.21 0.82 -1.15
C GLU A 74 -0.61 -0.38 -0.68
N PHE A 75 -0.02 -1.57 -0.74
CA PHE A 75 -0.54 -2.71 0.00
C PHE A 75 0.10 -2.74 1.38
N ILE A 76 -0.73 -2.90 2.41
CA ILE A 76 -0.29 -3.01 3.79
C ILE A 76 -0.99 -4.19 4.47
N THR A 77 -0.25 -4.95 5.26
CA THR A 77 -0.78 -5.98 6.14
C THR A 77 -0.20 -5.80 7.53
N THR A 78 -1.03 -5.89 8.56
CA THR A 78 -0.62 -5.72 9.96
C THR A 78 -1.23 -6.80 10.86
N PRO A 79 -0.96 -8.10 10.62
CA PRO A 79 -1.52 -9.19 11.42
C PRO A 79 -0.95 -9.22 12.85
N ASP A 80 0.23 -8.62 13.06
CA ASP A 80 0.85 -8.54 14.37
C ASP A 80 0.57 -7.21 15.04
N ARG A 81 0.47 -7.28 16.38
CA ARG A 81 0.31 -6.12 17.26
C ARG A 81 1.40 -5.09 16.97
N MET A 82 0.98 -3.85 16.71
CA MET A 82 1.87 -2.71 16.52
C MET A 82 2.33 -2.13 17.86
N ALA A 83 3.60 -1.74 17.95
CA ALA A 83 4.23 -1.25 19.18
C ALA A 83 3.56 0.02 19.77
N TYR A 84 2.89 0.84 18.94
CA TYR A 84 2.19 2.03 19.46
C TYR A 84 0.98 1.70 20.35
N HIS A 85 0.46 0.45 20.31
CA HIS A 85 -0.67 0.04 21.15
C HIS A 85 -0.35 0.10 22.65
N ASP A 86 0.93 0.13 23.03
CA ASP A 86 1.37 0.26 24.42
C ASP A 86 1.58 1.73 24.84
N GLN A 87 1.47 2.67 23.90
CA GLN A 87 1.75 4.10 24.10
C GLN A 87 0.49 4.96 24.17
N THR A 88 -0.64 4.44 23.68
CA THR A 88 -1.92 5.15 23.63
C THR A 88 -3.08 4.15 23.54
N ASP A 89 -4.27 4.53 23.98
CA ASP A 89 -5.50 3.76 23.78
C ASP A 89 -6.14 3.99 22.40
N LEU A 90 -5.64 4.97 21.63
CA LEU A 90 -6.08 5.19 20.25
C LEU A 90 -5.71 3.98 19.39
N ARG A 91 -6.58 3.64 18.44
CA ARG A 91 -6.38 2.53 17.51
C ARG A 91 -6.53 3.03 16.09
N ARG A 92 -5.62 2.62 15.21
CA ARG A 92 -5.83 2.67 13.77
C ARG A 92 -7.10 1.88 13.47
N TRP A 93 -8.01 2.50 12.73
CA TRP A 93 -9.19 1.79 12.28
C TRP A 93 -8.76 0.63 11.39
N GLN A 94 -9.26 -0.56 11.71
CA GLN A 94 -9.16 -1.78 10.92
C GLN A 94 -10.57 -2.35 10.82
N ASP A 95 -10.83 -3.12 9.78
CA ASP A 95 -12.09 -3.86 9.68
C ASP A 95 -12.13 -4.94 10.78
N GLU A 96 -13.34 -5.36 11.18
CA GLU A 96 -13.56 -6.24 12.34
C GLU A 96 -13.43 -7.75 12.03
N ASN A 97 -12.90 -8.14 10.86
CA ASN A 97 -12.82 -9.56 10.46
C ASN A 97 -11.67 -10.33 11.11
#